data_AF-A0A938W8M4-F1
#
_entry.id   AF-A0A938W8M4-F1
#
_cell.length_a   1.000
_cell.length_b   1.000
_cell.length_c   1.000
_cell.angle_alpha   90.00
_cell.angle_beta   90.00
_cell.angle_gamma   90.00
#
_symmetry.space_group_name_H-M   'P 1'
#
loop_
_entity.id
_entity.type
_entity.pdbx_description
1 polymer ?
#
loop_
_entity_poly.entity_id
_entity_poly.type
_entity_poly.pdbx_seq_one_letter_code
_entity_poly.pdbx_strand_id
1 'polypeptide(L)'
;MFLLRSRERAAVQTSPLGMVAHDPERRAGKTDSAQTSELDPPGREQESATNARAGAPPQQDRQIAHTLGRDNRRCSVFLKVEALCSSFAQDMDKPGQEGPKGWRQVLQSNRRSKGAVKVRPSEFVGIQLDRQPEPRFAVLHIFSIMHPMLGRITEKTFYQFLKCPNWVYLGAHAFEKRVHAPLMERLMDDGLIHEKERELISDREDLVEVTAEDPEEAHRQTLVFMREGRGTIYRGVLMDKHWVGHPDLLERVEGRSALGDYYYVAVDLKRSRFLRDEFKFQGCFYAALLARIQKVKPLQGYVINPDGLVMSYHIGAFEGEFDLTLDEIEKIMAGQKPPHFVTSGCKQSPWFSECVGEAQACDEISLLNRVWRKEVSLLEQAGVKTITQLSLMSVTDLERTAPEVSPARLEIMRDQAVAITEHRHIVRRAVALPEARTELYFDIESDPLRDFDYLFGVLEVRNGEGQYHPFFAASPAHEKEMWEEFVGFIERHLDCPIYHYGWFEQEVVHRFLQRYGISALAREALERNMVDLLELLRPAVIFPLSFYSLKDIASYVGYTWRSQDASGANSVIWFEEWLKNKSQKMMQKILEYNEDDVRATFRLQRWLREHAT
;
A
#
# COMPACT_ATOMS: atom_id res chain seq x y z
N MET A 1 -3.38 32.49 -13.39
CA MET A 1 -1.94 32.79 -13.47
C MET A 1 -1.05 31.67 -12.91
N PHE A 2 -1.59 30.68 -12.18
CA PHE A 2 -0.83 29.60 -11.55
C PHE A 2 -0.20 28.57 -12.53
N LEU A 3 -0.95 28.09 -13.52
CA LEU A 3 -0.44 27.16 -14.56
C LEU A 3 0.51 27.81 -15.61
N LEU A 4 0.60 29.15 -15.63
CA LEU A 4 1.36 29.88 -16.64
C LEU A 4 2.80 30.20 -16.20
N ARG A 5 3.05 30.42 -14.91
CA ARG A 5 4.42 30.68 -14.41
C ARG A 5 5.29 29.41 -14.34
N SER A 6 4.70 28.22 -14.29
CA SER A 6 5.43 26.93 -14.34
C SER A 6 6.02 26.62 -15.72
N ARG A 7 5.52 27.25 -16.80
CA ARG A 7 6.13 27.13 -18.13
C ARG A 7 7.47 27.87 -18.25
N GLU A 8 7.73 28.87 -17.41
CA GLU A 8 8.97 29.68 -17.49
C GLU A 8 10.16 29.08 -16.72
N ARG A 9 9.94 28.07 -15.86
CA ARG A 9 11.05 27.29 -15.24
C ARG A 9 11.41 26.01 -16.02
N ALA A 10 10.65 25.67 -17.05
CA ALA A 10 10.85 24.45 -17.86
C ALA A 10 11.48 24.72 -19.23
N ALA A 11 12.34 25.74 -19.34
CA ALA A 11 12.97 26.14 -20.60
C ALA A 11 14.51 26.05 -20.55
N VAL A 12 15.07 24.86 -20.30
CA VAL A 12 16.38 24.45 -20.86
C VAL A 12 16.42 22.91 -20.98
N GLN A 13 16.17 22.44 -22.20
CA GLN A 13 16.61 21.19 -22.85
C GLN A 13 15.48 20.53 -23.66
N THR A 14 15.30 21.03 -24.87
CA THR A 14 14.81 20.22 -25.98
C THR A 14 15.91 20.21 -27.05
N SER A 15 16.56 19.06 -27.24
CA SER A 15 17.22 18.72 -28.50
C SER A 15 16.61 17.41 -29.03
N PRO A 16 16.32 17.31 -30.34
CA PRO A 16 15.62 16.19 -30.91
C PRO A 16 16.59 15.09 -31.39
N LEU A 17 16.05 13.88 -31.55
CA LEU A 17 16.39 12.82 -32.53
C LEU A 17 16.70 11.46 -31.92
N GLY A 18 15.91 10.47 -32.37
CA GLY A 18 16.45 9.19 -32.82
C GLY A 18 16.40 8.02 -31.84
N MET A 19 15.24 7.37 -31.74
CA MET A 19 15.21 5.94 -31.42
C MET A 19 15.81 5.16 -32.58
N VAL A 20 16.97 4.51 -32.36
CA VAL A 20 17.35 3.27 -33.05
C VAL A 20 18.00 2.36 -32.00
N ALA A 21 17.41 1.19 -31.81
CA ALA A 21 17.96 0.09 -31.03
C ALA A 21 19.15 -0.54 -31.77
N HIS A 22 20.23 -0.89 -31.05
CA HIS A 22 21.02 -2.11 -31.32
C HIS A 22 22.05 -2.36 -30.20
N ASP A 23 21.84 -3.47 -29.49
CA ASP A 23 22.76 -4.59 -29.24
C ASP A 23 24.29 -4.37 -29.44
N PRO A 24 25.14 -4.61 -28.43
CA PRO A 24 26.59 -4.64 -28.62
C PRO A 24 27.17 -6.06 -28.48
N GLU A 25 27.49 -6.69 -29.62
CA GLU A 25 28.52 -7.73 -29.69
C GLU A 25 29.77 -7.24 -30.46
N ARG A 26 30.89 -7.30 -29.72
CA ARG A 26 32.29 -7.56 -30.12
C ARG A 26 32.96 -6.86 -31.32
N ARG A 27 33.93 -5.99 -30.92
CA ARG A 27 35.37 -5.94 -31.27
C ARG A 27 35.91 -6.57 -32.57
N ALA A 28 36.82 -5.76 -33.16
CA ALA A 28 37.92 -6.05 -34.11
C ALA A 28 37.49 -6.22 -35.58
N GLY A 29 38.12 -5.64 -36.61
CA GLY A 29 39.36 -4.87 -36.75
C GLY A 29 39.94 -5.19 -38.14
N LYS A 30 40.36 -4.15 -38.90
CA LYS A 30 41.25 -4.17 -40.09
C LYS A 30 40.69 -4.80 -41.39
N THR A 31 40.41 -3.98 -42.40
CA THR A 31 41.23 -3.71 -43.63
C THR A 31 41.55 -4.97 -44.46
N ASP A 32 40.91 -5.14 -45.61
CA ASP A 32 41.55 -4.85 -46.90
C ASP A 32 40.63 -5.12 -48.10
N SER A 33 40.87 -4.32 -49.14
CA SER A 33 40.34 -4.37 -50.49
C SER A 33 40.71 -5.64 -51.26
N ALA A 34 39.84 -6.12 -52.16
CA ALA A 34 40.09 -6.21 -53.61
C ALA A 34 39.08 -7.11 -54.36
N GLN A 35 38.50 -6.52 -55.41
CA GLN A 35 38.37 -7.03 -56.78
C GLN A 35 37.54 -8.28 -57.14
N THR A 36 36.47 -7.99 -57.89
CA THR A 36 36.05 -8.50 -59.22
C THR A 36 35.71 -9.98 -59.43
N SER A 37 34.46 -10.24 -59.84
CA SER A 37 34.04 -10.76 -61.17
C SER A 37 32.60 -11.31 -61.04
N GLU A 38 31.62 -10.67 -61.69
CA GLU A 38 30.98 -11.14 -62.93
C GLU A 38 30.46 -12.59 -62.87
N LEU A 39 29.14 -12.74 -62.84
CA LEU A 39 28.35 -13.50 -63.83
C LEU A 39 26.85 -13.38 -63.49
N ASP A 40 26.10 -12.89 -64.47
CA ASP A 40 24.66 -12.66 -64.45
C ASP A 40 23.95 -13.80 -65.27
N PRO A 41 22.62 -13.81 -65.48
CA PRO A 41 21.64 -14.77 -64.94
C PRO A 41 21.06 -15.72 -66.04
N PRO A 42 19.93 -16.45 -65.82
CA PRO A 42 18.65 -15.88 -66.29
C PRO A 42 17.35 -16.39 -65.60
N GLY A 43 16.24 -15.67 -65.88
CA GLY A 43 14.86 -16.19 -65.85
C GLY A 43 13.94 -15.53 -64.83
N ARG A 44 13.45 -14.30 -65.04
CA ARG A 44 12.16 -13.95 -65.71
C ARG A 44 10.99 -14.90 -65.41
N GLU A 45 10.04 -14.40 -64.63
CA GLU A 45 8.66 -14.23 -65.11
C GLU A 45 7.99 -13.04 -64.41
N GLN A 46 7.41 -12.18 -65.25
CA GLN A 46 6.61 -11.01 -64.89
C GLN A 46 5.15 -11.43 -64.85
N GLU A 47 4.39 -10.85 -63.93
CA GLU A 47 3.04 -10.32 -64.12
C GLU A 47 2.59 -9.73 -62.76
N SER A 48 1.73 -8.74 -62.63
CA SER A 48 1.39 -7.54 -63.38
C SER A 48 0.48 -6.76 -62.42
N ALA A 49 0.52 -5.43 -62.47
CA ALA A 49 -0.20 -4.57 -61.52
C ALA A 49 -1.72 -4.54 -61.78
N THR A 50 -2.51 -4.29 -60.74
CA THR A 50 -3.71 -3.43 -60.84
C THR A 50 -4.12 -2.83 -59.49
N ASN A 51 -4.78 -1.68 -59.61
CA ASN A 51 -4.95 -0.61 -58.65
C ASN A 51 -6.19 -0.74 -57.73
N ALA A 52 -6.03 -0.18 -56.52
CA ALA A 52 -6.94 0.75 -55.83
C ALA A 52 -8.19 0.29 -55.05
N ARG A 53 -8.28 0.94 -53.87
CA ARG A 53 -9.43 1.38 -53.05
C ARG A 53 -9.91 0.51 -51.87
N ALA A 54 -9.67 1.10 -50.69
CA ALA A 54 -10.60 1.32 -49.58
C ALA A 54 -11.23 0.11 -48.88
N GLY A 55 -10.79 -0.12 -47.65
CA GLY A 55 -11.49 -0.94 -46.66
C GLY A 55 -10.67 -1.02 -45.38
N ALA A 56 -11.10 -0.31 -44.34
CA ALA A 56 -10.56 -0.44 -42.99
C ALA A 56 -10.76 -1.87 -42.46
N PRO A 57 -9.80 -2.46 -41.72
CA PRO A 57 -10.03 -3.71 -41.01
C PRO A 57 -10.60 -3.48 -39.59
N PRO A 58 -11.30 -4.47 -39.03
CA PRO A 58 -12.26 -4.29 -37.94
C PRO A 58 -11.58 -4.25 -36.57
N GLN A 59 -12.14 -3.44 -35.66
CA GLN A 59 -11.93 -3.53 -34.23
C GLN A 59 -12.35 -4.93 -33.74
N GLN A 60 -11.40 -5.69 -33.20
CA GLN A 60 -11.70 -6.89 -32.43
C GLN A 60 -12.08 -6.48 -31.00
N ASP A 61 -13.29 -6.89 -30.64
CA ASP A 61 -13.90 -6.81 -29.32
C ASP A 61 -12.96 -7.32 -28.22
N ARG A 62 -12.58 -6.43 -27.30
CA ARG A 62 -12.14 -6.80 -25.95
C ARG A 62 -13.35 -6.70 -25.02
N GLN A 63 -14.22 -7.70 -25.08
CA GLN A 63 -15.13 -8.00 -23.97
C GLN A 63 -14.39 -8.90 -22.99
N ILE A 64 -13.82 -8.32 -21.94
CA ILE A 64 -13.59 -9.07 -20.71
C ILE A 64 -14.88 -8.92 -19.91
N ALA A 65 -15.66 -10.00 -19.87
CA ALA A 65 -16.92 -10.07 -19.17
C ALA A 65 -16.72 -9.82 -17.66
N HIS A 66 -17.39 -8.80 -17.14
CA HIS A 66 -17.68 -8.68 -15.72
C HIS A 66 -18.71 -9.74 -15.34
N THR A 67 -18.24 -10.90 -14.88
CA THR A 67 -19.11 -11.87 -14.21
C THR A 67 -19.31 -11.42 -12.76
N LEU A 68 -20.38 -10.67 -12.52
CA LEU A 68 -20.92 -10.42 -11.18
C LEU A 68 -21.46 -11.74 -10.62
N GLY A 69 -20.57 -12.53 -10.00
CA GLY A 69 -20.97 -13.59 -9.09
C GLY A 69 -21.43 -12.97 -7.77
N ARG A 70 -22.71 -13.15 -7.42
CA ARG A 70 -23.18 -13.05 -6.04
C ARG A 70 -22.52 -14.18 -5.23
N ASP A 71 -21.28 -14.01 -4.84
CA ASP A 71 -20.60 -14.93 -3.91
C ASP A 71 -20.59 -14.29 -2.52
N ASN A 72 -21.67 -14.50 -1.78
CA ASN A 72 -21.70 -14.25 -0.35
C ASN A 72 -20.81 -15.31 0.31
N ARG A 73 -19.51 -14.98 0.44
CA ARG A 73 -18.54 -15.78 1.18
C ARG A 73 -18.98 -15.89 2.64
N ARG A 74 -19.70 -16.96 2.96
CA ARG A 74 -19.94 -17.34 4.35
C ARG A 74 -19.11 -18.57 4.65
N CYS A 75 -18.02 -18.34 5.36
CA CYS A 75 -17.20 -19.37 5.97
C CYS A 75 -18.09 -20.31 6.81
N SER A 76 -17.92 -21.62 6.66
CA SER A 76 -18.75 -22.63 7.35
C SER A 76 -18.68 -22.51 8.89
N VAL A 77 -17.59 -21.95 9.40
CA VAL A 77 -17.40 -21.60 10.81
C VAL A 77 -18.40 -20.52 11.26
N PHE A 78 -18.65 -19.52 10.43
CA PHE A 78 -19.61 -18.44 10.72
C PHE A 78 -21.06 -18.84 10.47
N LEU A 79 -21.33 -19.73 9.50
CA LEU A 79 -22.67 -20.32 9.34
C LEU A 79 -23.13 -21.06 10.61
N LYS A 80 -22.20 -21.68 11.36
CA LYS A 80 -22.53 -22.30 12.66
C LYS A 80 -22.85 -21.25 13.74
N VAL A 81 -22.14 -20.13 13.78
CA VAL A 81 -22.36 -19.06 14.78
C VAL A 81 -23.63 -18.26 14.47
N GLU A 82 -23.89 -17.92 13.20
CA GLU A 82 -25.13 -17.27 12.79
C GLU A 82 -26.34 -18.20 12.93
N ALA A 83 -26.22 -19.50 12.68
CA ALA A 83 -27.29 -20.46 12.94
C ALA A 83 -27.59 -20.57 14.45
N LEU A 84 -26.57 -20.51 15.31
CA LEU A 84 -26.74 -20.45 16.77
C LEU A 84 -27.45 -19.16 17.20
N CYS A 85 -27.06 -17.99 16.68
CA CYS A 85 -27.71 -16.71 16.99
C CYS A 85 -29.13 -16.60 16.40
N SER A 86 -29.38 -17.17 15.22
CA SER A 86 -30.71 -17.18 14.58
C SER A 86 -31.68 -18.13 15.30
N SER A 87 -31.18 -19.26 15.83
CA SER A 87 -31.98 -20.13 16.71
C SER A 87 -32.36 -19.43 18.02
N PHE A 88 -31.48 -18.56 18.53
CA PHE A 88 -31.71 -17.78 19.75
C PHE A 88 -32.76 -16.67 19.56
N ALA A 89 -32.81 -16.04 18.37
CA ALA A 89 -33.81 -15.04 18.03
C ALA A 89 -35.22 -15.64 17.85
N GLN A 90 -35.32 -16.89 17.39
CA GLN A 90 -36.60 -17.59 17.22
C GLN A 90 -37.20 -18.13 18.53
N ASP A 91 -36.39 -18.34 19.57
CA ASP A 91 -36.85 -18.84 20.88
C ASP A 91 -37.27 -17.73 21.85
N MET A 92 -36.97 -16.46 21.57
CA MET A 92 -37.38 -15.31 22.40
C MET A 92 -38.78 -14.76 22.08
N ASP A 93 -39.42 -15.22 21.01
CA ASP A 93 -40.75 -14.77 20.56
C ASP A 93 -41.92 -15.67 21.02
N LYS A 94 -41.67 -16.63 21.92
CA LYS A 94 -42.71 -17.51 22.48
C LYS A 94 -42.96 -17.21 23.96
N PRO A 95 -44.11 -16.62 24.33
CA PRO A 95 -44.44 -16.40 25.74
C PRO A 95 -44.78 -17.75 26.41
N GLY A 96 -43.99 -18.15 27.41
CA GLY A 96 -44.41 -19.12 28.42
C GLY A 96 -43.82 -20.54 28.38
N GLN A 97 -42.57 -20.75 27.98
CA GLN A 97 -41.89 -22.04 28.26
C GLN A 97 -40.57 -21.86 29.00
N GLU A 98 -40.41 -22.61 30.10
CA GLU A 98 -39.16 -22.76 30.84
C GLU A 98 -38.09 -23.38 29.93
N GLY A 99 -36.97 -22.67 29.75
CA GLY A 99 -35.86 -23.14 28.90
C GLY A 99 -35.16 -24.41 29.42
N PRO A 100 -34.47 -25.18 28.55
CA PRO A 100 -33.92 -26.48 28.90
C PRO A 100 -32.78 -26.39 29.93
N LYS A 101 -32.80 -27.29 30.92
CA LYS A 101 -31.76 -27.55 31.92
C LYS A 101 -30.47 -28.12 31.28
N GLY A 102 -29.76 -27.32 30.49
CA GLY A 102 -28.48 -27.71 29.85
C GLY A 102 -27.31 -26.76 30.11
N TRP A 103 -27.55 -25.54 30.59
CA TRP A 103 -26.52 -24.49 30.60
C TRP A 103 -25.67 -24.36 31.88
N ARG A 104 -25.77 -25.29 32.84
CA ARG A 104 -24.93 -25.28 34.06
C ARG A 104 -23.52 -25.87 33.88
N GLN A 105 -23.20 -26.51 32.76
CA GLN A 105 -21.86 -27.10 32.53
C GLN A 105 -20.92 -26.27 31.63
N VAL A 106 -21.41 -25.33 30.82
CA VAL A 106 -20.55 -24.53 29.92
C VAL A 106 -19.99 -23.27 30.61
N LEU A 107 -20.61 -22.80 31.70
CA LEU A 107 -20.17 -21.60 32.44
C LEU A 107 -19.18 -21.87 33.58
N GLN A 108 -18.69 -23.11 33.75
CA GLN A 108 -17.69 -23.44 34.79
C GLN A 108 -16.24 -23.50 34.29
N SER A 109 -15.96 -23.38 32.99
CA SER A 109 -14.58 -23.47 32.47
C SER A 109 -13.89 -22.12 32.23
N ASN A 110 -14.54 -20.97 32.41
CA ASN A 110 -13.95 -19.65 32.08
C ASN A 110 -14.03 -18.58 33.20
N ARG A 111 -13.94 -18.98 34.47
CA ARG A 111 -13.70 -18.05 35.59
C ARG A 111 -12.33 -18.28 36.23
N ARG A 112 -11.28 -17.84 35.56
CA ARG A 112 -10.01 -17.43 36.20
C ARG A 112 -9.41 -16.24 35.47
N SER A 113 -9.90 -15.04 35.77
CA SER A 113 -9.09 -13.84 36.09
C SER A 113 -9.95 -12.57 36.14
N LYS A 114 -10.12 -12.08 37.37
CA LYS A 114 -10.21 -10.70 37.87
C LYS A 114 -11.19 -9.68 37.23
N GLY A 115 -12.02 -9.09 38.11
CA GLY A 115 -12.53 -7.71 37.99
C GLY A 115 -14.05 -7.56 38.04
N ALA A 116 -14.66 -7.58 39.23
CA ALA A 116 -16.09 -7.39 39.41
C ALA A 116 -16.48 -5.90 39.50
N VAL A 117 -17.45 -5.47 38.68
CA VAL A 117 -18.23 -4.25 38.92
C VAL A 117 -19.71 -4.64 38.97
N LYS A 118 -20.36 -4.37 40.10
CA LYS A 118 -21.78 -4.61 40.38
C LYS A 118 -22.58 -3.38 39.92
N VAL A 119 -23.61 -3.56 39.09
CA VAL A 119 -24.67 -2.57 38.89
C VAL A 119 -26.03 -3.25 39.19
N ARG A 120 -26.86 -2.61 40.01
CA ARG A 120 -28.20 -3.10 40.40
C ARG A 120 -29.27 -2.52 39.45
N PRO A 121 -30.30 -3.29 39.09
CA PRO A 121 -31.41 -2.79 38.28
C PRO A 121 -32.59 -2.39 39.17
N SER A 122 -32.90 -1.09 39.24
CA SER A 122 -34.21 -0.61 39.66
C SER A 122 -34.36 0.87 39.29
N GLU A 123 -34.91 1.15 38.12
CA GLU A 123 -35.66 2.37 37.79
C GLU A 123 -36.07 2.32 36.30
N PHE A 124 -37.25 1.75 36.02
CA PHE A 124 -37.99 2.03 34.79
C PHE A 124 -39.44 2.25 35.19
N VAL A 125 -39.81 3.53 35.28
CA VAL A 125 -41.19 3.99 35.42
C VAL A 125 -41.80 4.04 34.03
N GLY A 126 -43.00 3.48 33.92
CA GLY A 126 -43.72 3.27 32.67
C GLY A 126 -44.22 4.55 31.99
N ILE A 127 -44.37 4.44 30.67
CA ILE A 127 -45.17 5.35 29.86
C ILE A 127 -46.11 4.49 29.01
N GLN A 128 -47.41 4.66 29.25
CA GLN A 128 -48.50 4.13 28.44
C GLN A 128 -48.48 4.77 27.05
N LEU A 129 -48.51 3.94 26.00
CA LEU A 129 -48.78 4.35 24.63
C LEU A 129 -50.30 4.30 24.39
N ASP A 130 -50.89 5.45 24.04
CA ASP A 130 -52.22 5.50 23.44
C ASP A 130 -52.15 6.22 22.07
N ARG A 131 -52.88 5.64 21.12
CA ARG A 131 -53.33 6.15 19.80
C ARG A 131 -52.37 6.15 18.60
N GLN A 132 -52.75 5.30 17.65
CA GLN A 132 -52.38 5.27 16.22
C GLN A 132 -52.88 6.52 15.47
N PRO A 133 -52.20 6.92 14.37
CA PRO A 133 -52.93 7.29 13.16
C PRO A 133 -52.40 6.62 11.87
N GLU A 134 -53.28 6.59 10.87
CA GLU A 134 -53.31 5.78 9.64
C GLU A 134 -52.18 5.94 8.60
N PRO A 135 -51.99 4.95 7.69
CA PRO A 135 -50.80 4.82 6.86
C PRO A 135 -51.02 5.36 5.43
N ARG A 136 -50.90 6.67 5.20
CA ARG A 136 -50.81 7.20 3.81
C ARG A 136 -49.77 8.31 3.54
N PHE A 137 -48.93 8.65 4.52
CA PHE A 137 -47.84 9.63 4.32
C PHE A 137 -46.42 9.10 4.58
N ALA A 138 -46.26 7.81 4.89
CA ALA A 138 -44.97 7.25 5.30
C ALA A 138 -43.98 6.92 4.15
N VAL A 139 -44.39 6.95 2.88
CA VAL A 139 -43.51 6.50 1.77
C VAL A 139 -42.50 7.57 1.33
N LEU A 140 -42.73 8.85 1.64
CA LEU A 140 -41.78 9.93 1.34
C LEU A 140 -40.85 10.31 2.50
N HIS A 141 -41.13 9.84 3.72
CA HIS A 141 -40.29 10.09 4.90
C HIS A 141 -39.29 8.97 5.20
N ILE A 142 -39.41 7.80 4.58
CA ILE A 142 -38.47 6.68 4.78
C ILE A 142 -37.12 6.94 4.06
N PHE A 143 -37.09 7.73 2.99
CA PHE A 143 -35.82 8.10 2.33
C PHE A 143 -34.94 9.04 3.17
N SER A 144 -35.54 9.82 4.08
CA SER A 144 -34.80 10.76 4.95
C SER A 144 -34.35 10.13 6.28
N ILE A 145 -34.87 8.95 6.65
CA ILE A 145 -34.55 8.29 7.94
C ILE A 145 -33.57 7.12 7.75
N MET A 146 -33.25 6.72 6.50
CA MET A 146 -32.13 5.79 6.21
C MET A 146 -30.76 6.49 6.07
N HIS A 147 -30.73 7.81 5.91
CA HIS A 147 -29.50 8.58 5.79
C HIS A 147 -28.61 8.71 7.05
N PRO A 148 -29.04 8.47 8.31
CA PRO A 148 -28.15 8.53 9.46
C PRO A 148 -27.35 7.23 9.73
N MET A 149 -27.51 6.19 8.90
CA MET A 149 -26.84 4.88 9.11
C MET A 149 -25.55 4.69 8.30
N LEU A 150 -25.22 5.61 7.38
CA LEU A 150 -23.99 5.55 6.59
C LEU A 150 -22.96 6.51 7.20
N GLY A 151 -21.79 5.99 7.55
CA GLY A 151 -20.66 6.82 7.98
C GLY A 151 -20.26 7.84 6.91
N ARG A 152 -19.41 8.81 7.28
CA ARG A 152 -18.86 9.77 6.30
C ARG A 152 -17.90 9.05 5.33
N ILE A 153 -18.03 9.29 4.04
CA ILE A 153 -17.07 8.88 3.01
C ILE A 153 -16.08 10.03 2.81
N THR A 154 -14.79 9.73 2.91
CA THR A 154 -13.72 10.71 2.66
C THR A 154 -12.70 10.18 1.68
N GLU A 155 -11.76 11.03 1.26
CA GLU A 155 -10.58 10.64 0.48
C GLU A 155 -9.79 9.47 1.13
N LYS A 156 -9.85 9.36 2.46
CA LYS A 156 -9.22 8.26 3.22
C LYS A 156 -9.98 6.95 3.07
N THR A 157 -11.30 6.98 2.88
CA THR A 157 -12.10 5.77 2.66
C THR A 157 -11.63 5.04 1.40
N PHE A 158 -11.27 5.77 0.34
CA PHE A 158 -10.68 5.19 -0.88
C PHE A 158 -9.32 4.55 -0.61
N TYR A 159 -8.44 5.24 0.13
CA TYR A 159 -7.16 4.66 0.54
C TYR A 159 -7.37 3.35 1.33
N GLN A 160 -8.23 3.38 2.34
CA GLN A 160 -8.56 2.22 3.16
C GLN A 160 -9.08 1.06 2.31
N PHE A 161 -10.01 1.35 1.37
CA PHE A 161 -10.56 0.37 0.45
C PHE A 161 -9.46 -0.27 -0.42
N LEU A 162 -8.60 0.54 -1.05
CA LEU A 162 -7.54 0.08 -1.93
C LEU A 162 -6.49 -0.77 -1.17
N LYS A 163 -6.24 -0.47 0.12
CA LYS A 163 -5.36 -1.30 0.97
C LYS A 163 -6.04 -2.57 1.47
N CYS A 164 -7.27 -2.46 1.94
CA CYS A 164 -8.03 -3.54 2.55
C CYS A 164 -9.53 -3.18 2.61
N PRO A 165 -10.40 -3.73 1.76
CA PRO A 165 -11.84 -3.47 1.82
C PRO A 165 -12.45 -3.81 3.20
N ASN A 166 -11.93 -4.83 3.88
CA ASN A 166 -12.34 -5.16 5.25
C ASN A 166 -12.02 -4.05 6.27
N TRP A 167 -11.05 -3.18 5.99
CA TRP A 167 -10.79 -2.00 6.82
C TRP A 167 -11.98 -1.05 6.80
N VAL A 168 -12.55 -0.78 5.62
CA VAL A 168 -13.76 0.06 5.49
C VAL A 168 -14.93 -0.60 6.23
N TYR A 169 -15.14 -1.90 6.04
CA TYR A 169 -16.21 -2.65 6.71
C TYR A 169 -16.08 -2.61 8.24
N LEU A 170 -14.91 -2.98 8.78
CA LEU A 170 -14.67 -3.03 10.22
C LEU A 170 -14.64 -1.62 10.82
N GLY A 171 -14.15 -0.62 10.09
CA GLY A 171 -14.21 0.78 10.53
C GLY A 171 -15.63 1.32 10.66
N ALA A 172 -16.55 0.86 9.80
CA ALA A 172 -17.96 1.25 9.83
C ALA A 172 -18.79 0.44 10.83
N HIS A 173 -18.52 -0.86 10.99
CA HIS A 173 -19.43 -1.80 11.66
C HIS A 173 -18.88 -2.46 12.93
N ALA A 174 -17.59 -2.32 13.25
CA ALA A 174 -17.06 -2.88 14.49
C ALA A 174 -17.54 -2.10 15.72
N PHE A 175 -17.82 -2.82 16.82
CA PHE A 175 -18.23 -2.20 18.09
C PHE A 175 -17.15 -1.29 18.68
N GLU A 176 -15.88 -1.66 18.52
CA GLU A 176 -14.74 -0.87 18.98
C GLU A 176 -14.10 -0.13 17.80
N LYS A 177 -13.98 1.19 17.90
CA LYS A 177 -13.22 1.96 16.92
C LYS A 177 -11.73 1.83 17.22
N ARG A 178 -10.97 1.39 16.23
CA ARG A 178 -9.50 1.37 16.27
C ARG A 178 -8.97 2.46 15.36
N VAL A 179 -8.13 3.32 15.93
CA VAL A 179 -7.47 4.42 15.21
C VAL A 179 -5.97 4.24 15.29
N HIS A 180 -5.27 4.70 14.26
CA HIS A 180 -3.82 4.74 14.29
C HIS A 180 -3.34 5.90 15.18
N ALA A 181 -2.09 5.83 15.62
CA ALA A 181 -1.42 7.00 16.19
C ALA A 181 -1.35 8.12 15.12
N PRO A 182 -1.45 9.41 15.47
CA PRO A 182 -1.51 10.50 14.49
C PRO A 182 -0.36 10.53 13.48
N LEU A 183 0.86 10.14 13.88
CA LEU A 183 2.00 10.09 12.95
C LEU A 183 1.85 8.98 11.91
N MET A 184 1.27 7.85 12.31
CA MET A 184 0.99 6.74 11.42
C MET A 184 -0.08 7.11 10.39
N GLU A 185 -1.09 7.90 10.78
CA GLU A 185 -2.06 8.45 9.81
C GLU A 185 -1.38 9.34 8.77
N ARG A 186 -0.45 10.22 9.20
CA ARG A 186 0.31 11.05 8.26
C ARG A 186 1.19 10.23 7.31
N LEU A 187 1.86 9.19 7.82
CA LEU A 187 2.64 8.27 7.00
C LEU A 187 1.76 7.54 5.97
N MET A 188 0.51 7.23 6.33
CA MET A 188 -0.46 6.56 5.46
C MET A 188 -1.02 7.48 4.38
N ASP A 189 -1.36 8.73 4.73
CA ASP A 189 -1.95 9.72 3.82
C ASP A 189 -0.94 10.27 2.79
N ASP A 190 0.34 9.89 2.94
CA ASP A 190 1.49 10.36 2.17
C ASP A 190 1.64 11.90 2.17
N GLY A 191 1.11 12.55 3.21
CA GLY A 191 1.13 14.00 3.37
C GLY A 191 2.50 14.53 3.81
N LEU A 192 2.75 15.80 3.49
CA LEU A 192 3.96 16.48 3.91
C LEU A 192 3.85 16.97 5.36
N ILE A 193 5.00 17.27 5.98
CA ILE A 193 4.98 18.01 7.23
C ILE A 193 4.54 19.46 6.98
N HIS A 194 3.84 20.04 7.94
CA HIS A 194 3.24 21.37 7.83
C HIS A 194 4.25 22.47 7.43
N GLU A 195 5.48 22.39 7.94
CA GLU A 195 6.55 23.32 7.59
C GLU A 195 6.87 23.28 6.09
N LYS A 196 6.91 22.08 5.51
CA LYS A 196 7.18 21.88 4.09
C LYS A 196 6.01 22.31 3.22
N GLU A 197 4.78 22.04 3.65
CA GLU A 197 3.58 22.54 2.97
C GLU A 197 3.58 24.08 2.91
N ARG A 198 3.88 24.73 4.04
CA ARG A 198 3.98 26.20 4.10
C ARG A 198 5.09 26.74 3.22
N GLU A 199 6.24 26.08 3.17
CA GLU A 199 7.34 26.44 2.26
C GLU A 199 6.84 26.45 0.80
N LEU A 200 6.16 25.37 0.36
CA LEU A 200 5.68 25.17 -1.00
C LEU A 200 4.58 26.15 -1.44
N ILE A 201 3.86 26.75 -0.50
CA ILE A 201 2.78 27.71 -0.77
C ILE A 201 3.11 29.15 -0.35
N SER A 202 4.32 29.39 0.14
CA SER A 202 4.72 30.71 0.66
C SER A 202 4.77 31.81 -0.40
N ASP A 203 4.88 31.45 -1.68
CA ASP A 203 4.95 32.35 -2.83
C ASP A 203 3.58 32.76 -3.39
N ARG A 204 2.47 32.32 -2.77
CA ARG A 204 1.11 32.62 -3.22
C ARG A 204 0.63 33.97 -2.72
N GLU A 205 0.45 34.90 -3.67
CA GLU A 205 0.05 36.29 -3.39
C GLU A 205 -1.35 36.42 -2.75
N ASP A 206 -2.33 35.58 -3.14
CA ASP A 206 -3.70 35.61 -2.61
C ASP A 206 -4.07 34.26 -1.96
N LEU A 207 -3.35 33.96 -0.87
CA LEU A 207 -3.53 32.75 -0.05
C LEU A 207 -4.45 33.03 1.14
N VAL A 208 -5.43 32.15 1.36
CA VAL A 208 -6.21 32.06 2.60
C VAL A 208 -6.10 30.67 3.20
N GLU A 209 -6.15 30.59 4.53
CA GLU A 209 -6.18 29.32 5.26
C GLU A 209 -7.57 29.14 5.90
N VAL A 210 -8.16 27.96 5.71
CA VAL A 210 -9.34 27.54 6.47
C VAL A 210 -8.89 27.09 7.85
N THR A 211 -9.41 27.75 8.88
CA THR A 211 -8.96 27.57 10.28
C THR A 211 -9.98 26.89 11.15
N ALA A 212 -11.22 26.74 10.68
CA ALA A 212 -12.27 26.03 11.40
C ALA A 212 -11.92 24.54 11.54
N GLU A 213 -12.12 23.99 12.74
CA GLU A 213 -11.83 22.58 13.04
C GLU A 213 -13.03 21.66 12.75
N ASP A 214 -14.25 22.16 12.96
CA ASP A 214 -15.46 21.41 12.63
C ASP A 214 -15.62 21.32 11.10
N PRO A 215 -15.82 20.13 10.51
CA PRO A 215 -15.90 19.98 9.06
C PRO A 215 -17.02 20.79 8.39
N GLU A 216 -18.17 20.96 9.04
CA GLU A 216 -19.27 21.73 8.46
C GLU A 216 -18.95 23.22 8.47
N GLU A 217 -18.36 23.73 9.56
CA GLU A 217 -17.89 25.11 9.63
C GLU A 217 -16.74 25.38 8.65
N ALA A 218 -15.78 24.48 8.56
CA ALA A 218 -14.68 24.55 7.59
C ALA A 218 -15.19 24.54 6.16
N HIS A 219 -16.21 23.74 5.86
CA HIS A 219 -16.86 23.75 4.56
C HIS A 219 -17.53 25.10 4.28
N ARG A 220 -18.25 25.68 5.24
CA ARG A 220 -18.86 27.02 5.09
C ARG A 220 -17.79 28.09 4.84
N GLN A 221 -16.70 28.07 5.60
CA GLN A 221 -15.58 28.99 5.42
C GLN A 221 -14.95 28.84 4.03
N THR A 222 -14.76 27.59 3.57
CA THR A 222 -14.28 27.28 2.22
C THR A 222 -15.19 27.89 1.16
N LEU A 223 -16.51 27.72 1.28
CA LEU A 223 -17.48 28.31 0.34
C LEU A 223 -17.46 29.83 0.33
N VAL A 224 -17.19 30.49 1.46
CA VAL A 224 -17.03 31.96 1.51
C VAL A 224 -15.82 32.36 0.68
N PHE A 225 -14.65 31.77 0.92
CA PHE A 225 -13.44 32.06 0.16
C PHE A 225 -13.59 31.73 -1.34
N MET A 226 -14.28 30.64 -1.67
CA MET A 226 -14.58 30.31 -3.06
C MET A 226 -15.46 31.36 -3.74
N ARG A 227 -16.45 31.95 -3.05
CA ARG A 227 -17.32 33.02 -3.61
C ARG A 227 -16.61 34.36 -3.71
N GLU A 228 -15.68 34.64 -2.81
CA GLU A 228 -14.79 35.81 -2.87
C GLU A 228 -13.78 35.71 -4.03
N GLY A 229 -13.60 34.51 -4.60
CA GLY A 229 -12.68 34.28 -5.70
C GLY A 229 -11.21 34.37 -5.27
N ARG A 230 -10.91 33.97 -4.03
CA ARG A 230 -9.53 33.92 -3.49
C ARG A 230 -8.65 33.03 -4.36
N GLY A 231 -7.43 33.48 -4.68
CA GLY A 231 -6.52 32.80 -5.59
C GLY A 231 -6.20 31.36 -5.17
N THR A 232 -5.80 31.17 -3.92
CA THR A 232 -5.46 29.87 -3.34
C THR A 232 -6.11 29.73 -1.97
N ILE A 233 -6.80 28.61 -1.73
CA ILE A 233 -7.40 28.27 -0.43
C ILE A 233 -6.65 27.05 0.11
N TYR A 234 -5.95 27.20 1.22
CA TYR A 234 -5.25 26.14 1.92
C TYR A 234 -6.15 25.48 2.98
N ARG A 235 -6.09 24.14 3.03
CA ARG A 235 -6.87 23.27 3.92
C ARG A 235 -8.39 23.39 3.72
N GLY A 236 -8.81 23.55 2.47
CA GLY A 236 -10.22 23.63 2.11
C GLY A 236 -10.97 22.35 2.48
N VAL A 237 -12.26 22.48 2.82
CA VAL A 237 -13.16 21.35 3.06
C VAL A 237 -14.33 21.40 2.10
N LEU A 238 -14.54 20.30 1.38
CA LEU A 238 -15.62 20.13 0.42
C LEU A 238 -16.62 19.13 0.96
N MET A 239 -17.91 19.46 1.01
CA MET A 239 -18.95 18.56 1.50
C MET A 239 -20.15 18.51 0.57
N ASP A 240 -20.70 17.31 0.41
CA ASP A 240 -22.03 17.07 -0.14
C ASP A 240 -22.64 15.87 0.58
N LYS A 241 -23.71 16.10 1.36
CA LYS A 241 -24.34 15.07 2.21
C LYS A 241 -23.32 14.40 3.14
N HIS A 242 -23.05 13.10 2.94
CA HIS A 242 -22.13 12.30 3.75
C HIS A 242 -20.71 12.21 3.14
N TRP A 243 -20.47 12.84 1.99
CA TRP A 243 -19.15 12.93 1.38
C TRP A 243 -18.41 14.15 1.92
N VAL A 244 -17.17 13.95 2.38
CA VAL A 244 -16.31 15.01 2.92
C VAL A 244 -14.92 14.87 2.35
N GLY A 245 -14.48 15.85 1.56
CA GLY A 245 -13.16 15.91 0.95
C GLY A 245 -12.28 16.98 1.60
N HIS A 246 -11.01 16.66 1.84
CA HIS A 246 -10.02 17.55 2.44
C HIS A 246 -8.83 17.80 1.49
N PRO A 247 -9.03 18.50 0.35
CA PRO A 247 -7.91 18.86 -0.51
C PRO A 247 -6.93 19.78 0.24
N ASP A 248 -5.62 19.56 0.05
CA ASP A 248 -4.61 20.42 0.68
C ASP A 248 -4.74 21.86 0.18
N LEU A 249 -4.98 22.02 -1.14
CA LEU A 249 -5.22 23.32 -1.77
C LEU A 249 -6.42 23.27 -2.73
N LEU A 250 -7.13 24.39 -2.81
CA LEU A 250 -8.02 24.72 -3.92
C LEU A 250 -7.43 25.91 -4.67
N GLU A 251 -7.23 25.74 -5.98
CA GLU A 251 -6.67 26.76 -6.85
C GLU A 251 -7.72 27.32 -7.80
N ARG A 252 -7.79 28.65 -7.89
CA ARG A 252 -8.71 29.33 -8.79
C ARG A 252 -8.23 29.26 -10.24
N VAL A 253 -9.12 28.88 -11.13
CA VAL A 253 -8.89 28.79 -12.58
C VAL A 253 -10.00 29.56 -13.32
N GLU A 254 -9.62 30.24 -14.40
CA GLU A 254 -10.56 30.96 -15.24
C GLU A 254 -11.50 29.98 -15.97
N GLY A 255 -12.80 30.30 -16.00
CA GLY A 255 -13.84 29.49 -16.63
C GLY A 255 -15.19 29.67 -15.95
N ARG A 256 -16.27 29.72 -16.75
CA ARG A 256 -17.62 29.96 -16.23
C ARG A 256 -18.10 28.86 -15.30
N SER A 257 -18.60 29.22 -14.13
CA SER A 257 -19.20 28.31 -13.15
C SER A 257 -20.31 29.01 -12.35
N ALA A 258 -20.86 28.34 -11.34
CA ALA A 258 -21.80 28.95 -10.39
C ALA A 258 -21.17 30.06 -9.51
N LEU A 259 -19.85 30.21 -9.54
CA LEU A 259 -19.11 31.25 -8.81
C LEU A 259 -18.81 32.51 -9.66
N GLY A 260 -19.14 32.48 -10.95
CA GLY A 260 -18.84 33.56 -11.90
C GLY A 260 -17.94 33.08 -13.05
N ASP A 261 -16.99 33.91 -13.47
CA ASP A 261 -16.06 33.61 -14.58
C ASP A 261 -14.84 32.77 -14.15
N TYR A 262 -14.90 32.12 -13.00
CA TYR A 262 -13.86 31.21 -12.50
C TYR A 262 -14.46 29.98 -11.81
N TYR A 263 -13.64 28.96 -11.58
CA TYR A 263 -13.93 27.77 -10.78
C TYR A 263 -12.66 27.29 -10.07
N TYR A 264 -12.79 26.33 -9.15
CA TYR A 264 -11.66 25.77 -8.42
C TYR A 264 -11.31 24.36 -8.89
N VAL A 265 -10.01 24.05 -8.79
CA VAL A 265 -9.45 22.70 -8.93
C VAL A 265 -8.73 22.32 -7.64
N ALA A 266 -8.74 21.04 -7.30
CA ALA A 266 -8.05 20.52 -6.12
C ALA A 266 -6.58 20.18 -6.43
N VAL A 267 -5.71 20.46 -5.47
CA VAL A 267 -4.29 20.11 -5.52
C VAL A 267 -3.88 19.52 -4.18
N ASP A 268 -3.30 18.32 -4.20
CA ASP A 268 -2.74 17.69 -3.00
C ASP A 268 -1.21 17.82 -2.95
N LEU A 269 -0.68 17.94 -1.74
CA LEU A 269 0.73 17.99 -1.43
C LEU A 269 1.17 16.61 -0.94
N LYS A 270 1.91 15.87 -1.77
CA LYS A 270 2.31 14.47 -1.47
C LYS A 270 3.81 14.30 -1.41
N ARG A 271 4.27 13.36 -0.59
CA ARG A 271 5.70 12.99 -0.50
C ARG A 271 6.18 12.26 -1.75
N SER A 272 5.33 11.40 -2.32
CA SER A 272 5.72 10.63 -3.48
C SER A 272 6.05 11.53 -4.67
N ARG A 273 7.19 11.24 -5.32
CA ARG A 273 7.62 11.85 -6.58
C ARG A 273 6.92 11.25 -7.81
N PHE A 274 5.93 10.36 -7.60
CA PHE A 274 5.19 9.67 -8.65
C PHE A 274 3.68 9.74 -8.38
N LEU A 275 2.88 9.78 -9.44
CA LEU A 275 1.43 9.72 -9.35
C LEU A 275 0.96 8.28 -9.11
N ARG A 276 0.58 7.98 -7.87
CA ARG A 276 -0.04 6.70 -7.48
C ARG A 276 -1.53 6.72 -7.71
N ASP A 277 -2.13 5.53 -7.83
CA ASP A 277 -3.56 5.41 -8.11
C ASP A 277 -4.41 5.93 -6.95
N GLU A 278 -3.97 5.77 -5.70
CA GLU A 278 -4.68 6.32 -4.55
C GLU A 278 -4.89 7.83 -4.68
N PHE A 279 -3.87 8.59 -5.09
CA PHE A 279 -3.98 10.06 -5.25
C PHE A 279 -4.94 10.45 -6.37
N LYS A 280 -4.99 9.65 -7.44
CA LYS A 280 -5.88 9.90 -8.57
C LYS A 280 -7.33 9.70 -8.18
N PHE A 281 -7.62 8.71 -7.35
CA PHE A 281 -8.95 8.47 -6.79
C PHE A 281 -9.37 9.59 -5.83
N GLN A 282 -8.44 10.08 -5.00
CA GLN A 282 -8.67 11.28 -4.16
C GLN A 282 -9.04 12.49 -5.03
N GLY A 283 -8.30 12.74 -6.12
CA GLY A 283 -8.64 13.82 -7.05
C GLY A 283 -9.99 13.64 -7.78
N CYS A 284 -10.35 12.41 -8.15
CA CYS A 284 -11.67 12.12 -8.71
C CYS A 284 -12.79 12.43 -7.71
N PHE A 285 -12.58 12.09 -6.44
CA PHE A 285 -13.51 12.41 -5.35
C PHE A 285 -13.69 13.91 -5.17
N TYR A 286 -12.59 14.68 -5.12
CA TYR A 286 -12.65 16.14 -5.04
C TYR A 286 -13.34 16.75 -6.27
N ALA A 287 -13.06 16.24 -7.47
CA ALA A 287 -13.70 16.71 -8.69
C ALA A 287 -15.22 16.47 -8.68
N ALA A 288 -15.67 15.33 -8.14
CA ALA A 288 -17.08 15.02 -7.97
C ALA A 288 -17.78 15.97 -6.96
N LEU A 289 -17.11 16.28 -5.85
CA LEU A 289 -17.58 17.28 -4.87
C LEU A 289 -17.63 18.69 -5.47
N LEU A 290 -16.56 19.12 -6.14
CA LEU A 290 -16.50 20.42 -6.81
C LEU A 290 -17.59 20.55 -7.88
N ALA A 291 -17.85 19.51 -8.67
CA ALA A 291 -18.94 19.52 -9.66
C ALA A 291 -20.31 19.83 -9.02
N ARG A 292 -20.57 19.34 -7.80
CA ARG A 292 -21.81 19.62 -7.07
C ARG A 292 -21.86 21.03 -6.53
N ILE A 293 -20.74 21.53 -6.01
CA ILE A 293 -20.60 22.85 -5.39
C ILE A 293 -20.66 23.97 -6.44
N GLN A 294 -19.77 23.92 -7.44
CA GLN A 294 -19.58 25.01 -8.40
C GLN A 294 -20.26 24.76 -9.76
N LYS A 295 -20.96 23.63 -9.92
CA LYS A 295 -21.66 23.22 -11.16
C LYS A 295 -20.77 22.98 -12.38
N VAL A 296 -19.47 22.87 -12.15
CA VAL A 296 -18.46 22.53 -13.17
C VAL A 296 -17.51 21.50 -12.59
N LYS A 297 -17.35 20.37 -13.28
CA LYS A 297 -16.40 19.32 -12.91
C LYS A 297 -15.01 19.67 -13.45
N PRO A 298 -13.97 19.73 -12.59
CA PRO A 298 -12.59 19.80 -13.05
C PRO A 298 -12.22 18.62 -13.97
N LEU A 299 -11.43 18.89 -15.01
CA LEU A 299 -10.95 17.86 -15.94
C LEU A 299 -9.56 17.31 -15.57
N GLN A 300 -8.81 18.08 -14.79
CA GLN A 300 -7.46 17.75 -14.33
C GLN A 300 -7.42 17.72 -12.80
N GLY A 301 -6.68 16.77 -12.25
CA GLY A 301 -6.22 16.77 -10.87
C GLY A 301 -4.72 17.08 -10.81
N TYR A 302 -4.26 17.52 -9.64
CA TYR A 302 -2.87 17.94 -9.44
C TYR A 302 -2.31 17.40 -8.13
N VAL A 303 -1.04 17.02 -8.18
CA VAL A 303 -0.23 16.67 -7.00
C VAL A 303 1.06 17.48 -7.08
N ILE A 304 1.47 18.08 -5.96
CA ILE A 304 2.77 18.75 -5.81
C ILE A 304 3.65 17.88 -4.92
N ASN A 305 4.85 17.58 -5.39
CA ASN A 305 5.83 16.79 -4.64
C ASN A 305 6.70 17.69 -3.71
N PRO A 306 7.59 17.13 -2.86
CA PRO A 306 8.45 17.92 -1.98
C PRO A 306 9.39 18.90 -2.71
N ASP A 307 9.71 18.61 -3.98
CA ASP A 307 10.59 19.42 -4.82
C ASP A 307 9.85 20.60 -5.49
N GLY A 308 8.54 20.72 -5.26
CA GLY A 308 7.67 21.72 -5.90
C GLY A 308 7.27 21.37 -7.33
N LEU A 309 7.57 20.16 -7.81
CA LEU A 309 7.15 19.69 -9.11
C LEU A 309 5.64 19.44 -9.12
N VAL A 310 4.93 20.11 -10.02
CA VAL A 310 3.49 19.92 -10.23
C VAL A 310 3.26 18.78 -11.21
N MET A 311 2.71 17.68 -10.72
CA MET A 311 2.25 16.56 -11.52
C MET A 311 0.75 16.70 -11.79
N SER A 312 0.34 16.62 -13.05
CA SER A 312 -1.08 16.71 -13.45
C SER A 312 -1.56 15.43 -14.11
N TYR A 313 -2.85 15.13 -13.98
CA TYR A 313 -3.48 13.96 -14.58
C TYR A 313 -4.95 14.20 -14.93
N HIS A 314 -5.38 13.57 -16.02
CA HIS A 314 -6.76 13.67 -16.49
C HIS A 314 -7.70 12.85 -15.60
N ILE A 315 -8.68 13.51 -14.99
CA ILE A 315 -9.68 12.87 -14.13
C ILE A 315 -10.51 11.85 -14.91
N GLY A 316 -10.90 12.20 -16.15
CA GLY A 316 -11.74 11.33 -16.98
C GLY A 316 -11.11 9.97 -17.31
N ALA A 317 -9.79 9.82 -17.17
CA ALA A 317 -9.11 8.54 -17.37
C ALA A 317 -9.37 7.53 -16.24
N PHE A 318 -9.78 8.00 -15.05
CA PHE A 318 -9.97 7.19 -13.84
C PHE A 318 -11.42 7.17 -13.36
N GLU A 319 -12.30 7.99 -13.96
CA GLU A 319 -13.69 8.18 -13.52
C GLU A 319 -14.49 6.88 -13.47
N GLY A 320 -14.39 6.02 -14.50
CA GLY A 320 -15.12 4.75 -14.50
C GLY A 320 -14.71 3.80 -13.38
N GLU A 321 -13.42 3.73 -13.05
CA GLU A 321 -12.92 2.89 -11.95
C GLU A 321 -13.24 3.50 -10.57
N PHE A 322 -13.18 4.84 -10.49
CA PHE A 322 -13.59 5.60 -9.32
C PHE A 322 -15.07 5.36 -9.00
N ASP A 323 -15.97 5.44 -9.98
CA ASP A 323 -17.41 5.24 -9.78
C ASP A 323 -17.70 3.80 -9.29
N LEU A 324 -17.08 2.79 -9.90
CA LEU A 324 -17.21 1.39 -9.46
C LEU A 324 -16.70 1.18 -8.03
N THR A 325 -15.62 1.86 -7.67
CA THR A 325 -15.02 1.78 -6.34
C THR A 325 -15.89 2.47 -5.30
N LEU A 326 -16.43 3.64 -5.63
CA LEU A 326 -17.35 4.37 -4.77
C LEU A 326 -18.63 3.58 -4.53
N ASP A 327 -19.21 2.98 -5.57
CA ASP A 327 -20.37 2.09 -5.45
C ASP A 327 -20.10 0.91 -4.50
N GLU A 328 -18.90 0.31 -4.56
CA GLU A 328 -18.52 -0.78 -3.67
C GLU A 328 -18.28 -0.31 -2.23
N ILE A 329 -17.64 0.86 -2.05
CA ILE A 329 -17.48 1.50 -0.74
C ILE A 329 -18.85 1.75 -0.11
N GLU A 330 -19.80 2.33 -0.85
CA GLU A 330 -21.14 2.62 -0.36
C GLU A 330 -21.87 1.34 0.08
N LYS A 331 -21.77 0.26 -0.70
CA LYS A 331 -22.32 -1.06 -0.31
C LYS A 331 -21.67 -1.59 0.97
N ILE A 332 -20.35 -1.50 1.09
CA ILE A 332 -19.62 -1.95 2.27
C ILE A 332 -20.06 -1.16 3.50
N MET A 333 -20.15 0.15 3.37
CA MET A 333 -20.62 1.02 4.44
C MET A 333 -22.09 0.76 4.80
N ALA A 334 -22.90 0.33 3.85
CA ALA A 334 -24.27 -0.12 4.08
C ALA A 334 -24.37 -1.52 4.74
N GLY A 335 -23.26 -2.21 4.99
CA GLY A 335 -23.22 -3.50 5.69
C GLY A 335 -22.92 -4.70 4.80
N GLN A 336 -22.66 -4.51 3.51
CA GLN A 336 -22.19 -5.60 2.65
C GLN A 336 -20.75 -5.97 3.04
N LYS A 337 -20.57 -7.11 3.70
CA LYS A 337 -19.23 -7.58 4.05
C LYS A 337 -18.43 -7.86 2.76
N PRO A 338 -17.26 -7.23 2.58
CA PRO A 338 -16.50 -7.45 1.37
C PRO A 338 -15.81 -8.81 1.36
N PRO A 339 -15.46 -9.29 0.16
CA PRO A 339 -14.63 -10.48 0.00
C PRO A 339 -13.30 -10.38 0.75
N HIS A 340 -13.02 -11.36 1.62
CA HIS A 340 -11.75 -11.44 2.34
C HIS A 340 -10.58 -11.83 1.42
N PHE A 341 -9.50 -11.05 1.43
CA PHE A 341 -8.30 -11.36 0.67
C PHE A 341 -7.11 -10.64 1.29
N VAL A 342 -6.21 -11.42 1.87
CA VAL A 342 -5.05 -10.88 2.57
C VAL A 342 -4.03 -10.34 1.57
N THR A 343 -3.58 -9.11 1.79
CA THR A 343 -2.50 -8.49 1.03
C THR A 343 -1.49 -7.85 1.98
N SER A 344 -0.30 -7.48 1.47
CA SER A 344 0.64 -6.66 2.25
C SER A 344 0.05 -5.32 2.66
N GLY A 345 -0.87 -4.75 1.86
CA GLY A 345 -1.62 -3.54 2.19
C GLY A 345 -2.46 -3.69 3.47
N CYS A 346 -2.92 -4.91 3.79
CA CYS A 346 -3.66 -5.16 5.02
C CYS A 346 -2.83 -4.90 6.29
N LYS A 347 -1.48 -4.97 6.24
CA LYS A 347 -0.61 -4.66 7.39
C LYS A 347 -0.74 -3.21 7.86
N GLN A 348 -1.22 -2.32 6.99
CA GLN A 348 -1.49 -0.92 7.32
C GLN A 348 -2.80 -0.76 8.09
N SER A 349 -3.73 -1.72 8.02
CA SER A 349 -4.99 -1.65 8.74
C SER A 349 -4.81 -1.96 10.22
N PRO A 350 -5.51 -1.27 11.14
CA PRO A 350 -5.49 -1.60 12.57
C PRO A 350 -6.25 -2.91 12.89
N TRP A 351 -6.84 -3.50 11.86
CA TRP A 351 -7.59 -4.76 11.88
C TRP A 351 -6.82 -5.91 11.22
N PHE A 352 -5.51 -5.74 11.00
CA PHE A 352 -4.69 -6.73 10.30
C PHE A 352 -4.75 -8.11 10.97
N SER A 353 -4.68 -8.17 12.30
CA SER A 353 -4.77 -9.42 13.06
C SER A 353 -6.10 -10.15 12.84
N GLU A 354 -7.21 -9.43 12.82
CA GLU A 354 -8.56 -9.97 12.62
C GLU A 354 -8.72 -10.48 11.18
N CYS A 355 -8.22 -9.71 10.23
CA CYS A 355 -8.19 -10.07 8.81
C CYS A 355 -7.41 -11.38 8.62
N VAL A 356 -6.16 -11.46 9.10
CA VAL A 356 -5.36 -12.68 8.99
C VAL A 356 -6.00 -13.86 9.74
N GLY A 357 -6.53 -13.62 10.94
CA GLY A 357 -7.20 -14.67 11.72
C GLY A 357 -8.45 -15.22 11.03
N GLU A 358 -9.23 -14.37 10.35
CA GLU A 358 -10.38 -14.79 9.56
C GLU A 358 -9.95 -15.62 8.34
N ALA A 359 -8.95 -15.16 7.57
CA ALA A 359 -8.42 -15.94 6.45
C ALA A 359 -7.89 -17.32 6.89
N GLN A 360 -7.21 -17.38 8.04
CA GLN A 360 -6.70 -18.64 8.59
C GLN A 360 -7.84 -19.57 8.98
N ALA A 361 -8.86 -19.04 9.66
CA ALA A 361 -10.04 -19.83 10.05
C ALA A 361 -10.81 -20.38 8.84
N CYS A 362 -10.74 -19.69 7.70
CA CYS A 362 -11.41 -20.08 6.47
C CYS A 362 -10.49 -20.79 5.45
N ASP A 363 -9.25 -21.12 5.85
CA ASP A 363 -8.27 -21.85 5.04
C ASP A 363 -8.03 -21.20 3.66
N GLU A 364 -7.97 -19.87 3.62
CA GLU A 364 -7.97 -19.11 2.37
C GLU A 364 -6.66 -19.16 1.61
N ILE A 365 -6.74 -19.41 0.30
CA ILE A 365 -5.59 -19.36 -0.62
C ILE A 365 -4.93 -17.96 -0.64
N SER A 366 -5.63 -16.90 -0.21
CA SER A 366 -5.06 -15.55 -0.10
C SER A 366 -3.89 -15.45 0.90
N LEU A 367 -3.71 -16.44 1.79
CA LEU A 367 -2.57 -16.53 2.71
C LEU A 367 -1.27 -17.02 2.07
N LEU A 368 -1.32 -17.49 0.83
CA LEU A 368 -0.11 -17.83 0.09
C LEU A 368 0.72 -16.57 -0.18
N ASN A 369 2.05 -16.69 -0.17
CA ASN A 369 2.92 -15.55 -0.43
C ASN A 369 2.91 -15.18 -1.92
N ARG A 370 2.68 -13.89 -2.20
CA ARG A 370 2.64 -13.31 -3.55
C ARG A 370 1.62 -13.99 -4.47
N VAL A 371 0.39 -14.20 -4.00
CA VAL A 371 -0.73 -14.59 -4.88
C VAL A 371 -1.57 -13.39 -5.29
N TRP A 372 -2.11 -13.45 -6.51
CA TRP A 372 -2.97 -12.39 -7.05
C TRP A 372 -4.44 -12.83 -7.05
N ARG A 373 -5.36 -11.88 -6.85
CA ARG A 373 -6.82 -12.15 -6.83
C ARG A 373 -7.30 -12.93 -8.05
N LYS A 374 -6.74 -12.62 -9.23
CA LYS A 374 -7.07 -13.33 -10.47
C LYS A 374 -6.71 -14.81 -10.40
N GLU A 375 -5.52 -15.16 -9.91
CA GLU A 375 -5.10 -16.56 -9.79
C GLU A 375 -5.97 -17.34 -8.80
N VAL A 376 -6.24 -16.73 -7.64
CA VAL A 376 -7.12 -17.33 -6.63
C VAL A 376 -8.52 -17.53 -7.19
N SER A 377 -9.07 -16.53 -7.90
CA SER A 377 -10.37 -16.65 -8.55
C SER A 377 -10.40 -17.77 -9.59
N LEU A 378 -9.33 -17.99 -10.35
CA LEU A 378 -9.25 -19.09 -11.32
C LEU A 378 -9.25 -20.45 -10.63
N LEU A 379 -8.49 -20.60 -9.54
CA LEU A 379 -8.51 -21.82 -8.72
C LEU A 379 -9.89 -22.08 -8.10
N GLU A 380 -10.52 -21.04 -7.55
CA GLU A 380 -11.83 -21.14 -6.92
C GLU A 380 -12.93 -21.55 -7.93
N GLN A 381 -12.91 -20.97 -9.14
CA GLN A 381 -13.80 -21.34 -10.24
C GLN A 381 -13.57 -22.78 -10.70
N ALA A 382 -12.32 -23.24 -10.64
CA ALA A 382 -11.95 -24.62 -10.90
C ALA A 382 -12.24 -25.58 -9.73
N GLY A 383 -12.80 -25.08 -8.62
CA GLY A 383 -13.22 -25.89 -7.46
C GLY A 383 -12.14 -26.07 -6.37
N VAL A 384 -10.95 -25.47 -6.53
CA VAL A 384 -9.89 -25.46 -5.53
C VAL A 384 -10.01 -24.19 -4.69
N LYS A 385 -10.59 -24.31 -3.51
CA LYS A 385 -11.02 -23.16 -2.69
C LYS A 385 -10.17 -22.92 -1.45
N THR A 386 -9.41 -23.92 -1.01
CA THR A 386 -8.68 -23.84 0.26
C THR A 386 -7.22 -24.24 0.14
N ILE A 387 -6.37 -23.78 1.07
CA ILE A 387 -4.96 -24.17 1.13
C ILE A 387 -4.84 -25.69 1.32
N THR A 388 -5.67 -26.27 2.19
CA THR A 388 -5.69 -27.73 2.41
C THR A 388 -6.03 -28.49 1.12
N GLN A 389 -7.00 -28.02 0.33
CA GLN A 389 -7.31 -28.67 -0.94
C GLN A 389 -6.13 -28.56 -1.91
N LEU A 390 -5.55 -27.37 -2.02
CA LEU A 390 -4.43 -27.10 -2.91
C LEU A 390 -3.18 -27.92 -2.56
N SER A 391 -2.88 -28.12 -1.27
CA SER A 391 -1.71 -28.89 -0.83
C SER A 391 -1.80 -30.39 -1.13
N LEU A 392 -3.02 -30.94 -1.18
CA LEU A 392 -3.29 -32.35 -1.46
C LEU A 392 -3.28 -32.70 -2.95
N MET A 393 -3.35 -31.70 -3.85
CA MET A 393 -3.38 -31.95 -5.29
C MET A 393 -1.97 -32.14 -5.87
N SER A 394 -1.90 -32.97 -6.92
CA SER A 394 -0.72 -33.06 -7.77
C SER A 394 -0.66 -31.89 -8.76
N VAL A 395 0.54 -31.53 -9.22
CA VAL A 395 0.71 -30.46 -10.22
C VAL A 395 -0.04 -30.81 -11.51
N THR A 396 0.03 -32.07 -11.95
CA THR A 396 -0.69 -32.55 -13.14
C THR A 396 -2.21 -32.44 -13.00
N ASP A 397 -2.76 -32.70 -11.81
CA ASP A 397 -4.20 -32.50 -11.55
C ASP A 397 -4.57 -31.02 -11.55
N LEU A 398 -3.72 -30.16 -10.98
CA LEU A 398 -3.91 -28.72 -10.99
C LEU A 398 -3.88 -28.14 -12.40
N GLU A 399 -2.94 -28.58 -13.25
CA GLU A 399 -2.85 -28.14 -14.66
C GLU A 399 -4.12 -28.49 -15.43
N ARG A 400 -4.69 -29.67 -15.19
CA ARG A 400 -5.96 -30.09 -15.80
C ARG A 400 -7.15 -29.30 -15.26
N THR A 401 -7.11 -28.96 -13.97
CA THR A 401 -8.23 -28.31 -13.25
C THR A 401 -8.27 -26.81 -13.53
N ALA A 402 -7.11 -26.15 -13.51
CA ALA A 402 -6.95 -24.71 -13.71
C ALA A 402 -5.94 -24.41 -14.83
N PRO A 403 -6.24 -24.77 -16.10
CA PRO A 403 -5.31 -24.62 -17.23
C PRO A 403 -4.97 -23.18 -17.58
N GLU A 404 -5.72 -22.20 -17.06
CA GLU A 404 -5.46 -20.77 -17.25
C GLU A 404 -4.29 -20.24 -16.38
N VAL A 405 -3.85 -21.00 -15.39
CA VAL A 405 -2.69 -20.67 -14.56
C VAL A 405 -1.49 -21.49 -15.04
N SER A 406 -0.32 -20.87 -15.18
CA SER A 406 0.85 -21.57 -15.72
C SER A 406 1.31 -22.72 -14.79
N PRO A 407 1.81 -23.84 -15.34
CA PRO A 407 2.34 -24.96 -14.56
C PRO A 407 3.31 -24.58 -13.45
N ALA A 408 4.34 -23.79 -13.78
CA ALA A 408 5.33 -23.33 -12.82
C ALA A 408 4.70 -22.51 -11.68
N ARG A 409 3.62 -21.78 -11.97
CA ARG A 409 2.92 -20.99 -10.97
C ARG A 409 2.05 -21.85 -10.06
N LEU A 410 1.34 -22.82 -10.63
CA LEU A 410 0.58 -23.83 -9.88
C LEU A 410 1.48 -24.62 -8.93
N GLU A 411 2.66 -25.03 -9.40
CA GLU A 411 3.65 -25.73 -8.59
C GLU A 411 4.08 -24.89 -7.38
N ILE A 412 4.43 -23.61 -7.58
CA ILE A 412 4.81 -22.71 -6.48
C ILE A 412 3.67 -22.53 -5.48
N MET A 413 2.44 -22.32 -5.96
CA MET A 413 1.27 -22.14 -5.09
C MET A 413 0.98 -23.41 -4.28
N ARG A 414 1.07 -24.58 -4.92
CA ARG A 414 0.91 -25.88 -4.27
C ARG A 414 1.98 -26.13 -3.23
N ASP A 415 3.25 -25.85 -3.53
CA ASP A 415 4.35 -26.05 -2.57
C ASP A 415 4.27 -25.08 -1.39
N GLN A 416 3.83 -23.83 -1.61
CA GLN A 416 3.50 -22.93 -0.50
C GLN A 416 2.35 -23.47 0.36
N ALA A 417 1.31 -24.03 -0.27
CA ALA A 417 0.21 -24.64 0.44
C ALA A 417 0.67 -25.84 1.29
N VAL A 418 1.55 -26.68 0.76
CA VAL A 418 2.20 -27.77 1.51
C VAL A 418 3.02 -27.22 2.68
N ALA A 419 3.88 -26.23 2.43
CA ALA A 419 4.71 -25.63 3.47
C ALA A 419 3.85 -25.11 4.63
N ILE A 420 2.77 -24.37 4.33
CA ILE A 420 1.83 -23.84 5.33
C ILE A 420 1.12 -24.98 6.09
N THR A 421 0.61 -25.99 5.38
CA THR A 421 -0.13 -27.11 5.99
C THR A 421 0.77 -27.95 6.90
N GLU A 422 2.02 -28.16 6.51
CA GLU A 422 3.00 -28.96 7.24
C GLU A 422 3.83 -28.14 8.25
N HIS A 423 3.60 -26.82 8.31
CA HIS A 423 4.33 -25.86 9.14
C HIS A 423 5.86 -25.96 9.01
N ARG A 424 6.35 -26.24 7.80
CA ARG A 424 7.78 -26.38 7.51
C ARG A 424 8.17 -25.71 6.21
N HIS A 425 9.41 -25.25 6.13
CA HIS A 425 9.97 -24.69 4.91
C HIS A 425 10.31 -25.80 3.90
N ILE A 426 10.41 -25.41 2.64
CA ILE A 426 10.84 -26.27 1.52
C ILE A 426 12.00 -25.58 0.82
N VAL A 427 13.15 -26.26 0.77
CA VAL A 427 14.32 -25.80 0.00
C VAL A 427 14.16 -26.28 -1.44
N ARG A 428 14.02 -25.34 -2.37
CA ARG A 428 13.82 -25.57 -3.81
C ARG A 428 15.14 -25.64 -4.56
N ARG A 429 16.15 -24.89 -4.12
CA ARG A 429 17.50 -24.87 -4.71
C ARG A 429 18.52 -24.32 -3.72
N ALA A 430 19.79 -24.63 -3.98
CA ALA A 430 20.91 -24.03 -3.27
C ALA A 430 21.05 -22.54 -3.60
N VAL A 431 21.56 -21.78 -2.63
CA VAL A 431 21.93 -20.37 -2.67
C VAL A 431 23.44 -20.28 -2.72
N ALA A 432 23.98 -19.41 -3.56
CA ALA A 432 25.41 -19.10 -3.53
C ALA A 432 25.62 -17.88 -2.63
N LEU A 433 26.25 -18.07 -1.47
CA LEU A 433 26.62 -16.99 -0.56
C LEU A 433 28.15 -16.79 -0.61
N PRO A 434 28.65 -15.55 -0.78
CA PRO A 434 30.09 -15.29 -0.75
C PRO A 434 30.71 -15.74 0.58
N GLU A 435 31.84 -16.43 0.51
CA GLU A 435 32.65 -16.75 1.69
C GLU A 435 33.69 -15.66 1.94
N ALA A 436 33.73 -15.14 3.15
CA ALA A 436 34.72 -14.14 3.54
C ALA A 436 35.04 -14.28 5.03
N ARG A 437 36.27 -13.87 5.41
CA ARG A 437 36.70 -13.82 6.81
C ARG A 437 35.93 -12.77 7.61
N THR A 438 35.62 -11.65 6.95
CA THR A 438 34.83 -10.54 7.48
C THR A 438 33.61 -10.36 6.60
N GLU A 439 32.45 -10.22 7.21
CA GLU A 439 31.16 -10.02 6.54
C GLU A 439 30.51 -8.77 7.14
N LEU A 440 29.86 -7.96 6.31
CA LEU A 440 29.13 -6.78 6.75
C LEU A 440 27.62 -7.01 6.58
N TYR A 441 26.83 -6.51 7.51
CA TYR A 441 25.36 -6.52 7.43
C TYR A 441 24.86 -5.09 7.58
N PHE A 442 24.05 -4.63 6.65
CA PHE A 442 23.73 -3.22 6.47
C PHE A 442 22.22 -3.00 6.48
N ASP A 443 21.79 -1.98 7.22
CA ASP A 443 20.40 -1.55 7.35
C ASP A 443 20.33 -0.03 7.53
N ILE A 444 19.21 0.59 7.11
CA ILE A 444 19.03 2.04 7.10
C ILE A 444 17.71 2.41 7.80
N GLU A 445 17.77 3.41 8.66
CA GLU A 445 16.56 4.09 9.16
C GLU A 445 16.38 5.44 8.48
N SER A 446 15.12 5.68 8.08
CA SER A 446 14.73 6.90 7.38
C SER A 446 13.47 7.51 7.98
N ASP A 447 13.41 8.83 7.95
CA ASP A 447 12.21 9.61 8.18
C ASP A 447 11.63 10.04 6.83
N PRO A 448 10.68 9.27 6.29
CA PRO A 448 10.13 9.56 4.99
C PRO A 448 9.24 10.80 5.02
N LEU A 449 8.84 11.36 6.18
CA LEU A 449 8.09 12.62 6.25
C LEU A 449 8.97 13.84 5.95
N ARG A 450 10.28 13.72 6.21
CA ARG A 450 11.29 14.75 5.94
C ARG A 450 12.19 14.44 4.75
N ASP A 451 11.95 13.31 4.06
CA ASP A 451 12.81 12.81 2.98
C ASP A 451 14.27 12.72 3.43
N PHE A 452 14.48 12.14 4.62
CA PHE A 452 15.75 12.18 5.34
C PHE A 452 16.14 10.80 5.86
N ASP A 453 17.34 10.34 5.55
CA ASP A 453 17.91 9.09 6.08
C ASP A 453 18.88 9.42 7.22
N TYR A 454 18.54 8.98 8.43
CA TYR A 454 19.18 9.49 9.64
C TYR A 454 20.12 8.50 10.32
N LEU A 455 20.07 7.21 9.98
CA LEU A 455 20.96 6.21 10.57
C LEU A 455 21.31 5.12 9.56
N PHE A 456 22.60 4.92 9.37
CA PHE A 456 23.18 3.78 8.65
C PHE A 456 23.80 2.85 9.68
N GLY A 457 23.32 1.63 9.77
CA GLY A 457 23.84 0.61 10.69
C GLY A 457 24.65 -0.43 9.97
N VAL A 458 25.85 -0.72 10.47
CA VAL A 458 26.66 -1.83 9.97
C VAL A 458 27.03 -2.78 11.11
N LEU A 459 26.67 -4.07 10.98
CA LEU A 459 27.25 -5.13 11.81
C LEU A 459 28.47 -5.70 11.08
N GLU A 460 29.65 -5.48 11.63
CA GLU A 460 30.88 -6.11 11.19
C GLU A 460 31.06 -7.44 11.91
N VAL A 461 31.01 -8.55 11.17
CA VAL A 461 31.19 -9.89 11.74
C VAL A 461 32.55 -10.45 11.34
N ARG A 462 33.39 -10.71 12.34
CA ARG A 462 34.69 -11.39 12.17
C ARG A 462 34.68 -12.68 12.97
N ASN A 463 34.91 -13.82 12.32
CA ASN A 463 34.93 -15.13 12.97
C ASN A 463 33.68 -15.44 13.85
N GLY A 464 32.51 -14.88 13.49
CA GLY A 464 31.26 -15.07 14.23
C GLY A 464 31.02 -14.06 15.35
N GLU A 465 31.98 -13.21 15.69
CA GLU A 465 31.81 -12.10 16.63
C GLU A 465 31.41 -10.84 15.87
N GLY A 466 30.29 -10.23 16.27
CA GLY A 466 29.70 -9.07 15.60
C GLY A 466 29.88 -7.77 16.39
N GLN A 467 30.51 -6.77 15.78
CA GLN A 467 30.60 -5.40 16.28
C GLN A 467 29.65 -4.49 15.50
N TYR A 468 28.79 -3.76 16.19
CA TYR A 468 27.85 -2.82 15.57
C TYR A 468 28.45 -1.42 15.43
N HIS A 469 28.27 -0.81 14.27
CA HIS A 469 28.77 0.51 13.89
C HIS A 469 27.61 1.38 13.37
N PRO A 470 27.09 2.29 14.19
CA PRO A 470 26.10 3.27 13.74
C PRO A 470 26.78 4.52 13.15
N PHE A 471 26.29 4.97 12.01
CA PHE A 471 26.59 6.27 11.43
C PHE A 471 25.29 7.08 11.45
N PHE A 472 25.29 8.22 12.14
CA PHE A 472 24.04 8.92 12.47
C PHE A 472 24.07 10.38 12.03
N ALA A 473 22.98 10.85 11.42
CA ALA A 473 22.76 12.24 11.08
C ALA A 473 21.66 12.84 11.98
N ALA A 474 21.99 13.90 12.71
CA ALA A 474 21.03 14.58 13.59
C ALA A 474 20.01 15.46 12.84
N SER A 475 20.33 15.82 11.59
CA SER A 475 19.52 16.65 10.70
C SER A 475 20.03 16.52 9.25
N PRO A 476 19.28 17.00 8.25
CA PRO A 476 19.71 16.98 6.84
C PRO A 476 21.09 17.65 6.59
N ALA A 477 21.50 18.59 7.44
CA ALA A 477 22.81 19.24 7.34
C ALA A 477 23.98 18.28 7.67
N HIS A 478 23.72 17.22 8.44
CA HIS A 478 24.71 16.23 8.86
C HIS A 478 24.70 14.96 7.97
N GLU A 479 23.79 14.85 6.99
CA GLU A 479 23.73 13.70 6.07
C GLU A 479 25.07 13.45 5.36
N LYS A 480 25.72 14.54 4.93
CA LYS A 480 27.00 14.45 4.22
C LYS A 480 28.11 13.90 5.11
N GLU A 481 28.17 14.33 6.37
CA GLU A 481 29.16 13.86 7.34
C GLU A 481 28.95 12.37 7.65
N MET A 482 27.71 11.97 7.94
CA MET A 482 27.34 10.55 8.12
C MET A 482 27.75 9.69 6.92
N TRP A 483 27.52 10.19 5.70
CA TRP A 483 27.91 9.50 4.47
C TRP A 483 29.42 9.36 4.32
N GLU A 484 30.19 10.42 4.58
CA GLU A 484 31.65 10.39 4.51
C GLU A 484 32.25 9.40 5.54
N GLU A 485 31.68 9.33 6.75
CA GLU A 485 32.07 8.35 7.77
C GLU A 485 31.77 6.91 7.34
N PHE A 486 30.56 6.67 6.81
CA PHE A 486 30.17 5.36 6.28
C PHE A 486 31.09 4.93 5.13
N VAL A 487 31.38 5.83 4.19
CA VAL A 487 32.29 5.56 3.07
C VAL A 487 33.69 5.25 3.56
N GLY A 488 34.23 6.02 4.52
CA GLY A 488 35.52 5.73 5.14
C GLY A 488 35.55 4.40 5.91
N PHE A 489 34.39 3.89 6.35
CA PHE A 489 34.27 2.54 6.87
C PHE A 489 34.31 1.49 5.74
N ILE A 490 33.60 1.69 4.64
CA ILE A 490 33.61 0.78 3.48
C ILE A 490 35.00 0.70 2.83
N GLU A 491 35.74 1.80 2.78
CA GLU A 491 37.12 1.83 2.24
C GLU A 491 38.10 0.94 3.01
N ARG A 492 37.79 0.61 4.27
CA ARG A 492 38.57 -0.34 5.08
C ARG A 492 38.13 -1.80 4.88
N HIS A 493 37.10 -2.04 4.08
CA HIS A 493 36.41 -3.33 3.90
C HIS A 493 36.10 -3.64 2.42
N LEU A 494 36.95 -3.20 1.48
CA LEU A 494 36.70 -3.23 0.03
C LEU A 494 36.36 -4.63 -0.55
N ASP A 495 36.78 -5.71 0.12
CA ASP A 495 36.57 -7.09 -0.33
C ASP A 495 35.53 -7.85 0.51
N CYS A 496 34.86 -7.19 1.45
CA CYS A 496 33.87 -7.83 2.32
C CYS A 496 32.48 -7.84 1.64
N PRO A 497 31.75 -8.97 1.64
CA PRO A 497 30.34 -8.99 1.25
C PRO A 497 29.51 -8.13 2.21
N ILE A 498 28.57 -7.37 1.66
CA ILE A 498 27.68 -6.45 2.39
C ILE A 498 26.25 -6.98 2.23
N TYR A 499 25.78 -7.76 3.19
CA TYR A 499 24.44 -8.33 3.19
C TYR A 499 23.42 -7.29 3.65
N HIS A 500 22.31 -7.21 2.93
CA HIS A 500 21.17 -6.35 3.26
C HIS A 500 19.86 -7.08 2.90
N TYR A 501 18.72 -6.47 3.20
CA TYR A 501 17.42 -7.12 3.05
C TYR A 501 16.44 -6.27 2.22
N GLY A 502 16.44 -6.51 0.91
CA GLY A 502 15.57 -5.84 -0.03
C GLY A 502 16.28 -4.77 -0.86
N TRP A 503 15.48 -3.99 -1.59
CA TRP A 503 15.99 -3.07 -2.60
C TRP A 503 16.26 -1.66 -2.05
N PHE A 504 15.76 -1.36 -0.85
CA PHE A 504 15.73 0.00 -0.30
C PHE A 504 17.14 0.52 0.01
N GLU A 505 17.99 -0.31 0.60
CA GLU A 505 19.36 0.04 0.97
C GLU A 505 20.18 0.41 -0.27
N GLN A 506 20.00 -0.32 -1.37
CA GLN A 506 20.64 -0.02 -2.65
C GLN A 506 20.15 1.31 -3.25
N GLU A 507 18.85 1.60 -3.16
CA GLU A 507 18.29 2.87 -3.62
C GLU A 507 18.87 4.05 -2.84
N VAL A 508 18.94 3.94 -1.51
CA VAL A 508 19.50 4.97 -0.64
C VAL A 508 20.98 5.19 -0.94
N VAL A 509 21.77 4.11 -1.04
CA VAL A 509 23.19 4.19 -1.41
C VAL A 509 23.38 4.88 -2.77
N HIS A 510 22.54 4.55 -3.76
CA HIS A 510 22.58 5.20 -5.07
C HIS A 510 22.26 6.70 -4.96
N ARG A 511 21.22 7.07 -4.22
CA ARG A 511 20.83 8.48 -3.98
C ARG A 511 21.96 9.26 -3.32
N PHE A 512 22.59 8.70 -2.29
CA PHE A 512 23.70 9.33 -1.58
C PHE A 512 24.95 9.47 -2.45
N LEU A 513 25.25 8.46 -3.29
CA LEU A 513 26.31 8.53 -4.27
C LEU A 513 26.10 9.69 -5.27
N GLN A 514 24.87 9.89 -5.77
CA GLN A 514 24.57 11.00 -6.68
C GLN A 514 24.65 12.36 -5.98
N ARG A 515 24.21 12.44 -4.72
CA ARG A 515 24.11 13.70 -3.97
C ARG A 515 25.44 14.18 -3.41
N TYR A 516 26.25 13.28 -2.87
CA TYR A 516 27.48 13.63 -2.13
C TYR A 516 28.78 13.13 -2.80
N GLY A 517 28.69 12.16 -3.71
CA GLY A 517 29.87 11.53 -4.32
C GLY A 517 30.61 10.60 -3.37
N ILE A 518 31.56 9.81 -3.91
CA ILE A 518 32.43 8.86 -3.19
C ILE A 518 33.73 8.63 -3.98
N SER A 519 34.72 7.99 -3.35
CA SER A 519 35.92 7.50 -4.05
C SER A 519 35.59 6.37 -5.03
N ALA A 520 36.44 6.19 -6.05
CA ALA A 520 36.27 5.10 -7.02
C ALA A 520 36.36 3.70 -6.36
N LEU A 521 37.21 3.55 -5.33
CA LEU A 521 37.38 2.30 -4.59
C LEU A 521 36.11 1.94 -3.81
N ALA A 522 35.54 2.89 -3.07
CA ALA A 522 34.29 2.67 -2.33
C ALA A 522 33.12 2.38 -3.29
N ARG A 523 33.08 3.05 -4.45
CA ARG A 523 32.07 2.78 -5.47
C ARG A 523 32.14 1.35 -5.97
N GLU A 524 33.31 0.90 -6.39
CA GLU A 524 33.51 -0.47 -6.88
C GLU A 524 33.13 -1.50 -5.80
N ALA A 525 33.51 -1.25 -4.54
CA ALA A 525 33.17 -2.14 -3.43
C ALA A 525 31.66 -2.24 -3.20
N LEU A 526 30.93 -1.12 -3.17
CA LEU A 526 29.48 -1.12 -2.99
C LEU A 526 28.75 -1.80 -4.15
N GLU A 527 29.15 -1.50 -5.40
CA GLU A 527 28.55 -2.09 -6.60
C GLU A 527 28.77 -3.61 -6.69
N ARG A 528 29.95 -4.08 -6.27
CA ARG A 528 30.34 -5.50 -6.37
C ARG A 528 29.84 -6.33 -5.20
N ASN A 529 29.85 -5.79 -3.98
CA ASN A 529 29.75 -6.59 -2.77
C ASN A 529 28.38 -6.55 -2.09
N MET A 530 27.44 -5.68 -2.50
CA MET A 530 26.10 -5.66 -1.92
C MET A 530 25.29 -6.89 -2.32
N VAL A 531 24.87 -7.68 -1.33
CA VAL A 531 24.12 -8.94 -1.52
C VAL A 531 22.72 -8.82 -0.91
N ASP A 532 21.69 -8.78 -1.76
CA ASP A 532 20.29 -8.78 -1.33
C ASP A 532 19.87 -10.21 -0.93
N LEU A 533 19.70 -10.45 0.38
CA LEU A 533 19.24 -11.74 0.88
C LEU A 533 17.81 -12.06 0.45
N LEU A 534 16.95 -11.06 0.28
CA LEU A 534 15.56 -11.25 -0.12
C LEU A 534 15.47 -11.75 -1.57
N GLU A 535 16.31 -11.22 -2.46
CA GLU A 535 16.41 -11.69 -3.84
C GLU A 535 16.90 -13.14 -3.91
N LEU A 536 17.91 -13.48 -3.11
CA LEU A 536 18.47 -14.84 -3.05
C LEU A 536 17.51 -15.86 -2.43
N LEU A 537 16.83 -15.51 -1.33
CA LEU A 537 16.00 -16.44 -0.57
C LEU A 537 14.70 -16.78 -1.30
N ARG A 538 14.06 -15.79 -1.95
CA ARG A 538 12.71 -15.92 -2.51
C ARG A 538 12.52 -17.12 -3.43
N PRO A 539 13.44 -17.37 -4.39
CA PRO A 539 13.29 -18.50 -5.28
C PRO A 539 14.04 -19.76 -4.79
N ALA A 540 14.73 -19.69 -3.65
CA ALA A 540 15.47 -20.81 -3.07
C ALA A 540 14.70 -21.52 -1.97
N VAL A 541 13.91 -20.78 -1.19
CA VAL A 541 13.20 -21.32 -0.03
C VAL A 541 11.75 -20.85 -0.01
N ILE A 542 10.84 -21.80 0.14
CA ILE A 542 9.44 -21.56 0.44
C ILE A 542 9.27 -21.66 1.96
N PHE A 543 8.88 -20.57 2.60
CA PHE A 543 8.55 -20.51 4.02
C PHE A 543 7.05 -20.72 4.23
N PRO A 544 6.62 -21.26 5.38
CA PRO A 544 5.21 -21.42 5.73
C PRO A 544 4.59 -20.09 6.21
N LEU A 545 4.85 -18.99 5.50
CA LEU A 545 4.50 -17.62 5.88
C LEU A 545 3.81 -16.91 4.73
N SER A 546 2.77 -16.14 5.04
CA SER A 546 2.09 -15.28 4.05
C SER A 546 2.96 -14.10 3.60
N PHE A 547 3.88 -13.66 4.46
CA PHE A 547 4.67 -12.46 4.26
C PHE A 547 6.15 -12.72 4.50
N TYR A 548 6.98 -12.08 3.68
CA TYR A 548 8.43 -12.25 3.64
C TYR A 548 9.09 -10.89 3.93
N SER A 549 8.67 -10.16 4.97
CA SER A 549 9.50 -9.08 5.49
C SER A 549 10.64 -9.67 6.33
N LEU A 550 11.67 -8.87 6.61
CA LEU A 550 12.78 -9.30 7.47
C LEU A 550 12.25 -9.82 8.80
N LYS A 551 11.36 -9.06 9.45
CA LYS A 551 10.69 -9.47 10.68
C LYS A 551 9.97 -10.82 10.59
N ASP A 552 9.21 -11.06 9.53
CA ASP A 552 8.45 -12.31 9.36
C ASP A 552 9.40 -13.53 9.27
N ILE A 553 10.42 -13.44 8.41
CA ILE A 553 11.34 -14.55 8.15
C ILE A 553 12.35 -14.73 9.30
N ALA A 554 12.93 -13.65 9.81
CA ALA A 554 13.89 -13.72 10.90
C ALA A 554 13.26 -14.34 12.16
N SER A 555 12.00 -13.98 12.48
CA SER A 555 11.26 -14.62 13.56
C SER A 555 11.02 -16.11 13.33
N TYR A 556 10.74 -16.53 12.09
CA TYR A 556 10.65 -17.96 11.75
C TYR A 556 11.97 -18.71 11.98
N VAL A 557 13.11 -18.09 11.66
CA VAL A 557 14.44 -18.70 11.89
C VAL A 557 14.98 -18.48 13.32
N GLY A 558 14.15 -17.99 14.22
CA GLY A 558 14.40 -17.92 15.67
C GLY A 558 15.00 -16.60 16.18
N TYR A 559 14.95 -15.51 15.41
CA TYR A 559 15.36 -14.19 15.88
C TYR A 559 14.22 -13.46 16.58
N THR A 560 14.53 -12.74 17.68
CA THR A 560 13.56 -11.93 18.42
C THR A 560 14.16 -10.55 18.69
N TRP A 561 13.43 -9.51 18.29
CA TRP A 561 13.80 -8.12 18.58
C TRP A 561 13.71 -7.82 20.07
N ARG A 562 14.59 -6.95 20.56
CA ARG A 562 14.62 -6.49 21.96
C ARG A 562 13.33 -5.76 22.35
N SER A 563 12.75 -5.00 21.42
CA SER A 563 11.52 -4.24 21.66
C SER A 563 10.28 -4.91 21.04
N GLN A 564 9.22 -5.06 21.83
CA GLN A 564 7.96 -5.65 21.36
C GLN A 564 7.20 -4.74 20.37
N ASP A 565 7.37 -3.43 20.50
CA ASP A 565 6.83 -2.40 19.61
C ASP A 565 7.77 -2.10 18.41
N ALA A 566 8.80 -2.91 18.17
CA ALA A 566 9.72 -2.73 17.03
C ALA A 566 9.00 -2.76 15.67
N SER A 567 9.01 -1.63 14.96
CA SER A 567 8.58 -1.52 13.57
C SER A 567 9.15 -0.25 12.94
N GLY A 568 9.38 -0.24 11.62
CA GLY A 568 9.87 0.95 10.92
C GLY A 568 8.96 2.17 11.06
N ALA A 569 7.65 2.00 11.29
CA ALA A 569 6.79 3.14 11.58
C ALA A 569 6.99 3.70 13.00
N ASN A 570 7.31 2.83 13.97
CA ASN A 570 7.63 3.27 15.33
C ASN A 570 9.04 3.88 15.42
N SER A 571 10.00 3.46 14.57
CA SER A 571 11.31 4.11 14.52
C SER A 571 11.21 5.59 14.13
N VAL A 572 10.34 5.93 13.17
CA VAL A 572 10.01 7.32 12.83
C VAL A 572 9.37 8.08 14.02
N ILE A 573 8.48 7.43 14.79
CA ILE A 573 7.91 8.04 16.01
C ILE A 573 9.00 8.34 17.05
N TRP A 574 9.89 7.38 17.30
CA TRP A 574 10.99 7.58 18.26
C TRP A 574 11.95 8.67 17.79
N PHE A 575 12.20 8.76 16.48
CA PHE A 575 13.03 9.81 15.89
C PHE A 575 12.40 11.20 16.05
N GLU A 576 11.10 11.33 15.77
CA GLU A 576 10.34 12.57 16.01
C GLU A 576 10.37 12.99 17.48
N GLU A 577 10.19 12.05 18.41
CA GLU A 577 10.31 12.33 19.84
C GLU A 577 11.73 12.80 20.17
N TRP A 578 12.76 12.11 19.67
CA TRP A 578 14.15 12.48 19.85
C TRP A 578 14.47 13.87 19.27
N LEU A 579 13.92 14.23 18.11
CA LEU A 579 14.11 15.58 17.54
C LEU A 579 13.55 16.67 18.46
N LYS A 580 12.39 16.42 19.09
CA LYS A 580 11.72 17.38 19.98
C LYS A 580 12.42 17.56 21.33
N ASN A 581 12.88 16.47 21.94
CA ASN A 581 13.32 16.48 23.34
C ASN A 581 14.74 15.97 23.57
N LYS A 582 15.44 15.53 22.52
CA LYS A 582 16.77 14.92 22.56
C LYS A 582 16.88 13.79 23.59
N SER A 583 15.80 13.02 23.74
CA SER A 583 15.70 11.90 24.68
C SER A 583 16.73 10.82 24.39
N GLN A 584 17.67 10.61 25.30
CA GLN A 584 18.64 9.51 25.21
C GLN A 584 17.95 8.14 25.12
N LYS A 585 16.80 7.98 25.77
CA LYS A 585 16.00 6.75 25.69
C LYS A 585 15.50 6.48 24.28
N MET A 586 15.05 7.51 23.56
CA MET A 586 14.57 7.34 22.18
C MET A 586 15.73 7.08 21.22
N MET A 587 16.86 7.77 21.38
CA MET A 587 18.07 7.46 20.62
C MET A 587 18.51 6.01 20.82
N GLN A 588 18.56 5.56 22.08
CA GLN A 588 18.92 4.17 22.39
C GLN A 588 17.95 3.19 21.71
N LYS A 589 16.64 3.44 21.75
CA LYS A 589 15.66 2.60 21.05
C LYS A 589 15.88 2.53 19.54
N ILE A 590 16.20 3.66 18.90
CA ILE A 590 16.47 3.72 17.46
C ILE A 590 17.71 2.89 17.10
N LEU A 591 18.80 3.07 17.86
CA LEU A 591 20.04 2.31 17.67
C LEU A 591 19.82 0.81 17.92
N GLU A 592 19.08 0.45 18.97
CA GLU A 592 18.76 -0.96 19.27
C GLU A 592 17.91 -1.61 18.18
N TYR A 593 16.96 -0.87 17.62
CA TYR A 593 16.10 -1.38 16.56
C TYR A 593 16.88 -1.65 15.26
N ASN A 594 17.69 -0.69 14.82
CA ASN A 594 18.53 -0.86 13.63
C ASN A 594 19.63 -1.92 13.86
N GLU A 595 20.23 -1.98 15.05
CA GLU A 595 21.16 -3.06 15.41
C GLU A 595 20.45 -4.43 15.38
N ASP A 596 19.19 -4.52 15.81
CA ASP A 596 18.42 -5.76 15.71
C ASP A 596 18.17 -6.16 14.25
N ASP A 597 17.91 -5.21 13.35
CA ASP A 597 17.68 -5.48 11.92
C ASP A 597 18.95 -6.03 11.23
N VAL A 598 20.14 -5.47 11.48
CA VAL A 598 21.39 -6.04 10.95
C VAL A 598 21.73 -7.40 11.58
N ARG A 599 21.41 -7.62 12.87
CA ARG A 599 21.59 -8.91 13.53
C ARG A 599 20.59 -9.97 13.06
N ALA A 600 19.35 -9.58 12.74
CA ALA A 600 18.34 -10.42 12.13
C ALA A 600 18.79 -10.87 10.73
N THR A 601 19.34 -9.94 9.95
CA THR A 601 19.92 -10.20 8.64
C THR A 601 21.10 -11.19 8.74
N PHE A 602 21.99 -11.01 9.72
CA PHE A 602 23.05 -11.98 10.04
C PHE A 602 22.50 -13.36 10.38
N ARG A 603 21.51 -13.43 11.27
CA ARG A 603 20.89 -14.71 11.65
C ARG A 603 20.28 -15.42 10.45
N LEU A 604 19.59 -14.69 9.58
CA LEU A 604 19.00 -15.23 8.36
C LEU A 604 20.08 -15.75 7.39
N GLN A 605 21.15 -14.99 7.18
CA GLN A 605 22.26 -15.42 6.33
C GLN A 605 22.88 -16.72 6.84
N ARG A 606 23.08 -16.84 8.16
CA ARG A 606 23.61 -18.06 8.78
C ARG A 606 22.66 -19.23 8.61
N TRP A 607 21.37 -18.99 8.81
CA TRP A 607 20.34 -20.00 8.56
C TRP A 607 20.36 -20.50 7.11
N LEU A 608 20.52 -19.60 6.13
CA LEU A 608 20.63 -19.96 4.71
C LEU A 608 21.86 -20.83 4.44
N ARG A 609 23.02 -20.53 5.06
CA ARG A 609 24.22 -21.39 4.97
C ARG A 609 24.03 -22.79 5.56
N GLU A 610 23.20 -22.91 6.59
CA GLU A 610 22.98 -24.21 7.25
C GLU A 610 21.98 -25.10 6.48
N HIS A 611 21.04 -24.49 5.75
CA HIS A 611 19.88 -25.21 5.19
C HIS A 611 19.78 -25.17 3.67
N ALA A 612 20.42 -24.19 3.02
CA ALA A 612 20.15 -23.85 1.63
C ALA A 612 21.41 -23.49 0.83
N THR A 613 22.62 -23.77 1.30
CA THR A 613 23.86 -23.75 0.49
C THR A 613 24.35 -25.18 0.35
#